data_AF-H2NGG3-F1
#
_entry.id   AF-H2NGG3-F1
#
_cell.length_a   1.000
_cell.length_b   1.000
_cell.length_c   1.000
_cell.angle_alpha   90.00
_cell.angle_beta   90.00
_cell.angle_gamma   90.00
#
_symmetry.space_group_name_H-M   'P 1'
#
loop_
_entity.id
_entity.type
_entity.pdbx_description
1 polymer ?
#
loop_
_entity_poly.entity_id
_entity_poly.type
_entity_poly.pdbx_seq_one_letter_code
_entity_poly.pdbx_strand_id
1 'polypeptide(L)'
;MHDKTLQRKCLALISPVTPVKVCCCLFIFAVLTTSVIALSIVLSGIRNWTLSQTFCVSLEASLAQFATMEELNFLKRYKGPSDHWIGLRRESSHHIWEWTDNMEYNNTLAIRGGGECAFLNDNGVNSDRIYINRKWICSKPNSYVYSCQLCPH
;
A
#
# COMPACT_ATOMS: atom_id res chain seq x y z
N MET A 1 57.36 -12.07 -45.67
CA MET A 1 56.16 -12.93 -45.73
C MET A 1 55.67 -13.14 -44.30
N HIS A 2 54.36 -13.02 -44.08
CA HIS A 2 53.68 -12.58 -42.85
C HIS A 2 54.04 -13.21 -41.50
N ASP A 3 54.05 -12.33 -40.49
CA ASP A 3 54.08 -12.56 -39.05
C ASP A 3 52.89 -13.41 -38.56
N LYS A 4 53.18 -14.59 -38.01
CA LYS A 4 52.20 -15.53 -37.43
C LYS A 4 52.00 -15.34 -35.91
N THR A 5 52.54 -14.27 -35.32
CA THR A 5 52.59 -14.08 -33.86
C THR A 5 51.44 -13.24 -33.30
N LEU A 6 50.60 -12.64 -34.17
CA LEU A 6 49.46 -11.80 -33.75
C LEU A 6 48.11 -12.54 -33.65
N GLN A 7 47.98 -13.75 -34.22
CA GLN A 7 46.71 -14.50 -34.22
C GLN A 7 46.44 -15.30 -32.93
N ARG A 8 47.45 -15.50 -32.07
CA ARG A 8 47.29 -16.28 -30.82
C ARG A 8 46.85 -15.44 -29.61
N LYS A 9 46.79 -14.10 -29.74
CA LYS A 9 46.43 -13.18 -28.64
C LYS A 9 44.97 -12.71 -28.66
N CYS A 10 44.22 -12.91 -29.75
CA CYS A 10 42.82 -12.48 -29.84
C CYS A 10 41.76 -13.54 -29.48
N LEU A 11 42.17 -14.79 -29.23
CA LEU A 11 41.23 -15.88 -28.87
C LEU A 11 41.17 -16.19 -27.37
N ALA A 12 41.90 -15.44 -26.53
CA ALA A 12 41.89 -15.62 -25.08
C ALA A 12 40.91 -14.68 -24.34
N LEU A 13 40.02 -13.96 -25.04
CA LEU A 13 39.08 -13.01 -24.43
C LEU A 13 37.63 -13.52 -24.33
N ILE A 14 37.34 -14.71 -24.84
CA ILE A 14 36.02 -15.34 -24.71
C ILE A 14 36.23 -16.81 -24.32
N SER A 15 36.46 -17.06 -23.03
CA SER A 15 36.39 -18.42 -22.48
C SER A 15 35.01 -19.01 -22.83
N PRO A 16 34.90 -20.29 -23.24
CA PRO A 16 33.60 -20.91 -23.44
C PRO A 16 32.88 -20.94 -22.10
N VAL A 17 31.96 -20.01 -21.88
CA VAL A 17 31.11 -20.03 -20.70
C VAL A 17 30.30 -21.31 -20.81
N THR A 18 30.58 -22.29 -19.95
CA THR A 18 29.85 -23.55 -19.96
C THR A 18 28.36 -23.25 -19.72
N PRO A 19 27.43 -24.02 -20.32
CA PRO A 19 26.00 -23.82 -20.12
C PRO A 19 25.62 -23.75 -18.62
N VAL A 20 26.34 -24.50 -17.79
CA VAL A 20 26.22 -24.50 -16.33
C VAL A 20 26.60 -23.15 -15.70
N LYS A 21 27.68 -22.49 -16.15
CA LYS A 21 28.05 -21.14 -15.69
C LYS A 21 27.03 -20.10 -16.11
N VAL A 22 26.54 -20.16 -17.36
CA VAL A 22 25.48 -19.26 -17.85
C VAL A 22 24.21 -19.45 -17.01
N CYS A 23 23.81 -20.69 -16.76
CA CYS A 23 22.62 -21.02 -15.97
C CYS A 23 22.75 -20.53 -14.52
N CYS A 24 23.89 -20.78 -13.88
CA CYS A 24 24.16 -20.33 -12.51
C CYS A 24 24.13 -18.79 -12.40
N CYS A 25 24.70 -18.07 -13.37
CA CYS A 25 24.60 -16.61 -13.42
C CYS A 25 23.14 -16.14 -13.57
N LEU A 26 22.36 -16.76 -14.45
CA LEU A 26 20.94 -16.42 -14.63
C LEU A 26 20.12 -16.67 -13.36
N PHE A 27 20.37 -17.76 -12.62
CA PHE A 27 19.73 -18.01 -11.33
C PHE A 27 20.11 -16.95 -10.29
N ILE A 28 21.38 -16.60 -10.18
CA ILE A 28 21.84 -15.55 -9.25
C ILE A 28 21.18 -14.20 -9.60
N PHE A 29 21.17 -13.82 -10.89
CA PHE A 29 20.49 -12.60 -11.32
C PHE A 29 18.98 -12.64 -11.03
N ALA A 30 18.31 -13.77 -11.27
CA ALA A 30 16.89 -13.92 -10.95
C ALA A 30 16.62 -13.76 -9.45
N VAL A 31 17.41 -14.39 -8.58
CA VAL A 31 17.25 -14.28 -7.12
C VAL A 31 17.51 -12.85 -6.64
N LEU A 32 18.55 -12.20 -7.17
CA LEU A 32 18.88 -10.82 -6.85
C LEU A 32 17.78 -9.86 -7.31
N THR A 33 17.25 -10.01 -8.53
CA THR A 33 16.17 -9.16 -9.03
C THR A 33 14.86 -9.40 -8.26
N THR A 34 14.51 -10.64 -7.92
CA THR A 34 13.32 -10.91 -7.10
C THR A 34 13.46 -10.29 -5.71
N SER A 35 14.64 -10.37 -5.11
CA SER A 35 14.90 -9.78 -3.78
C SER A 35 14.79 -8.26 -3.82
N VAL A 36 15.34 -7.62 -4.85
CA VAL A 36 15.27 -6.15 -5.04
C VAL A 36 13.83 -5.70 -5.34
N ILE A 37 13.08 -6.43 -6.18
CA ILE A 37 11.67 -6.12 -6.47
C ILE A 37 10.81 -6.28 -5.22
N ALA A 38 10.98 -7.38 -4.48
CA ALA A 38 10.27 -7.61 -3.23
C ALA A 38 10.61 -6.53 -2.20
N LEU A 39 11.89 -6.17 -2.06
CA LEU A 39 12.35 -5.10 -1.18
C LEU A 39 11.73 -3.75 -1.58
N SER A 40 11.66 -3.46 -2.88
CA SER A 40 11.06 -2.24 -3.42
C SER A 40 9.56 -2.15 -3.15
N ILE A 41 8.81 -3.25 -3.30
CA ILE A 41 7.37 -3.32 -2.98
C ILE A 41 7.16 -3.12 -1.48
N VAL A 42 7.97 -3.78 -0.64
CA VAL A 42 7.91 -3.62 0.82
C VAL A 42 8.24 -2.18 1.23
N LEU A 43 9.21 -1.54 0.59
CA LEU A 43 9.57 -0.13 0.83
C LEU A 43 8.55 0.86 0.29
N SER A 44 7.76 0.51 -0.74
CA SER A 44 6.86 1.45 -1.42
C SER A 44 5.72 1.99 -0.54
N GLY A 45 5.49 1.40 0.65
CA GLY A 45 4.57 1.93 1.66
C GLY A 45 3.12 2.07 1.16
N ILE A 46 2.79 1.45 0.03
CA ILE A 46 1.45 1.44 -0.57
C ILE A 46 0.93 0.01 -0.61
N ARG A 47 -0.33 -0.17 -0.25
CA ARG A 47 -1.00 -1.47 -0.18
C ARG A 47 -2.44 -1.33 -0.64
N ASN A 48 -3.04 -2.45 -1.02
CA ASN A 48 -4.47 -2.50 -1.28
C ASN A 48 -5.27 -2.30 0.02
N TRP A 49 -6.56 -1.99 -0.08
CA TRP A 49 -7.37 -1.63 1.09
C TRP A 49 -7.36 -2.74 2.14
N THR A 50 -7.52 -4.00 1.73
CA THR A 50 -7.54 -5.17 2.63
C THR A 50 -6.23 -5.31 3.40
N LEU A 51 -5.09 -5.26 2.71
CA LEU A 51 -3.77 -5.38 3.34
C LEU A 51 -3.48 -4.19 4.26
N SER A 52 -3.97 -3.00 3.91
CA SER A 52 -3.88 -1.81 4.75
C SER A 52 -4.68 -1.99 6.04
N GLN A 53 -5.90 -2.52 5.95
CA GLN A 53 -6.72 -2.85 7.12
C GLN A 53 -6.05 -3.92 7.99
N THR A 54 -5.54 -5.01 7.41
CA THR A 54 -4.82 -6.06 8.15
C THR A 54 -3.61 -5.48 8.88
N PHE A 55 -2.88 -4.55 8.27
CA PHE A 55 -1.76 -3.88 8.92
C PHE A 55 -2.24 -3.04 10.12
N CYS A 56 -3.29 -2.24 9.99
CA CYS A 56 -3.83 -1.49 11.12
C CYS A 56 -4.30 -2.40 12.26
N VAL A 57 -4.95 -3.52 11.94
CA VAL A 57 -5.37 -4.53 12.92
C VAL A 57 -4.17 -5.11 13.68
N SER A 58 -3.03 -5.32 13.01
CA SER A 58 -1.79 -5.79 13.67
C SER A 58 -1.23 -4.80 14.70
N LEU A 59 -1.69 -3.54 14.67
CA LEU A 59 -1.35 -2.47 15.61
C LEU A 59 -2.49 -2.19 16.61
N GLU A 60 -3.45 -3.11 16.75
CA GLU A 60 -4.66 -2.92 17.55
C GLU A 60 -5.43 -1.64 17.16
N ALA A 61 -5.43 -1.33 15.88
CA ALA A 61 -6.07 -0.17 15.28
C ALA A 61 -6.99 -0.62 14.14
N SER A 62 -7.61 0.33 13.46
CA SER A 62 -8.33 0.10 12.21
C SER A 62 -7.99 1.20 11.22
N LEU A 63 -8.32 1.02 9.94
CA LEU A 63 -8.28 2.13 8.99
C LEU A 63 -9.12 3.30 9.52
N ALA A 64 -8.63 4.50 9.26
CA ALA A 64 -9.12 5.72 9.87
C ALA A 64 -10.64 5.88 9.69
N GLN A 65 -11.33 6.11 10.80
CA GLN A 65 -12.73 6.52 10.83
C GLN A 65 -12.84 7.99 11.24
N PHE A 66 -13.96 8.64 10.91
CA PHE A 66 -14.30 9.97 11.39
C PHE A 66 -15.80 10.06 11.64
N ALA A 67 -16.17 10.72 12.74
CA ALA A 67 -17.55 10.98 13.13
C ALA A 67 -17.98 12.41 12.78
N THR A 68 -17.05 13.37 12.79
CA THR A 68 -17.35 14.79 12.56
C THR A 68 -16.59 15.39 11.38
N MET A 69 -17.07 16.55 10.92
CA MET A 69 -16.39 17.32 9.87
C MET A 69 -15.06 17.89 10.37
N GLU A 70 -14.94 18.22 11.66
CA GLU A 70 -13.65 18.63 12.24
C GLU A 70 -12.61 17.51 12.15
N GLU A 71 -12.99 16.27 12.48
CA GLU A 71 -12.12 15.11 12.38
C GLU A 71 -11.69 14.83 10.94
N LEU A 72 -12.63 14.92 9.99
CA LEU A 72 -12.29 14.80 8.57
C LEU A 72 -11.33 15.90 8.12
N ASN A 73 -11.57 17.15 8.51
CA ASN A 73 -10.70 18.27 8.17
C ASN A 73 -9.30 18.11 8.79
N PHE A 74 -9.21 17.56 10.01
CA PHE A 74 -7.95 17.20 10.63
C PHE A 74 -7.20 16.14 9.79
N LEU A 75 -7.85 15.04 9.42
CA LEU A 75 -7.26 14.01 8.56
C LEU A 75 -6.76 14.60 7.24
N LYS A 76 -7.58 15.44 6.58
CA LYS A 76 -7.22 16.11 5.33
C LYS A 76 -6.00 17.02 5.47
N ARG A 77 -5.93 17.77 6.58
CA ARG A 77 -4.83 18.72 6.82
C ARG A 77 -3.49 18.01 7.01
N TYR A 78 -3.47 16.84 7.64
CA TYR A 78 -2.24 16.16 8.05
C TYR A 78 -1.87 14.90 7.24
N LYS A 79 -2.73 14.41 6.34
CA LYS A 79 -2.41 13.25 5.49
C LYS A 79 -1.19 13.46 4.57
N GLY A 80 -0.78 14.71 4.32
CA GLY A 80 0.29 15.04 3.38
C GLY A 80 -0.14 14.89 1.90
N PRO A 81 0.81 14.79 0.96
CA PRO A 81 0.53 14.94 -0.47
C PRO A 81 -0.07 13.70 -1.13
N SER A 82 -0.02 12.53 -0.50
CA SER A 82 -0.54 11.29 -1.09
C SER A 82 -2.03 11.10 -0.80
N ASP A 83 -2.67 10.28 -1.62
CA ASP A 83 -4.00 9.72 -1.33
C ASP A 83 -3.88 8.56 -0.35
N HIS A 84 -4.83 8.46 0.59
CA HIS A 84 -4.76 7.46 1.65
C HIS A 84 -6.07 6.69 1.81
N TRP A 85 -6.00 5.37 1.92
CA TRP A 85 -7.13 4.55 2.34
C TRP A 85 -7.64 4.96 3.73
N ILE A 86 -8.97 4.95 3.86
CA ILE A 86 -9.70 5.15 5.13
C ILE A 86 -10.70 4.00 5.32
N GLY A 87 -11.29 3.90 6.51
CA GLY A 87 -12.06 2.73 6.97
C GLY A 87 -13.43 2.51 6.32
N LEU A 88 -13.76 3.20 5.24
CA LEU A 88 -15.04 3.05 4.54
C LEU A 88 -14.93 2.04 3.40
N ARG A 89 -15.85 1.08 3.38
CA ARG A 89 -15.99 0.06 2.34
C ARG A 89 -17.46 -0.23 2.05
N ARG A 90 -17.75 -0.73 0.85
CA ARG A 90 -19.02 -1.36 0.47
C ARG A 90 -18.76 -2.61 -0.34
N GLU A 91 -19.73 -3.51 -0.44
CA GLU A 91 -19.57 -4.73 -1.24
C GLU A 91 -19.62 -4.48 -2.75
N SER A 92 -20.51 -3.60 -3.19
CA SER A 92 -20.60 -3.17 -4.59
C SER A 92 -21.17 -1.76 -4.70
N SER A 93 -21.24 -1.20 -5.91
CA SER A 93 -21.74 0.16 -6.16
C SER A 93 -23.14 0.46 -5.65
N HIS A 94 -23.96 -0.58 -5.40
CA HIS A 94 -25.34 -0.47 -4.93
C HIS A 94 -25.50 -0.69 -3.42
N HIS A 95 -24.45 -1.15 -2.74
CA HIS A 95 -24.49 -1.41 -1.31
C HIS A 95 -24.20 -0.14 -0.52
N ILE A 96 -24.73 -0.12 0.70
CA ILE A 96 -24.45 0.92 1.68
C ILE A 96 -22.97 0.91 2.05
N TRP A 97 -22.47 2.08 2.45
CA TRP A 97 -21.12 2.21 2.96
C TRP A 97 -21.10 1.80 4.44
N GLU A 98 -20.08 1.06 4.82
CA GLU A 98 -19.86 0.58 6.17
C GLU A 98 -18.43 0.91 6.62
N TRP A 99 -18.29 1.16 7.90
CA TRP A 99 -17.02 1.27 8.58
C TRP A 99 -16.42 -0.11 8.85
N THR A 100 -15.14 -0.17 9.22
CA THR A 100 -14.42 -1.41 9.52
C THR A 100 -14.98 -2.20 10.70
N ASP A 101 -15.78 -1.57 11.56
CA ASP A 101 -16.50 -2.17 12.68
C ASP A 101 -17.92 -2.62 12.31
N ASN A 102 -18.27 -2.59 11.02
CA ASN A 102 -19.58 -2.92 10.47
C ASN A 102 -20.70 -1.93 10.86
N MET A 103 -20.36 -0.75 11.36
CA MET A 103 -21.34 0.32 11.50
C MET A 103 -21.63 0.96 10.13
N GLU A 104 -22.91 1.21 9.84
CA GLU A 104 -23.31 1.92 8.63
C GLU A 104 -22.78 3.36 8.63
N TYR A 105 -22.38 3.83 7.46
CA TYR A 105 -22.00 5.22 7.26
C TYR A 105 -23.24 6.11 7.19
N ASN A 106 -23.28 7.14 8.04
CA ASN A 106 -24.41 8.07 8.15
C ASN A 106 -24.66 8.96 6.92
N ASN A 107 -23.95 8.77 5.81
CA ASN A 107 -24.09 9.56 4.57
C ASN A 107 -24.01 11.08 4.76
N THR A 108 -23.28 11.54 5.79
CA THR A 108 -23.11 12.98 6.09
C THR A 108 -22.39 13.72 4.98
N LEU A 109 -21.58 13.01 4.18
CA LEU A 109 -20.89 13.53 3.01
C LEU A 109 -20.98 12.52 1.86
N ALA A 110 -21.16 13.03 0.63
CA ALA A 110 -21.16 12.18 -0.54
C ALA A 110 -19.73 11.66 -0.85
N ILE A 111 -19.59 10.34 -0.96
CA ILE A 111 -18.36 9.69 -1.38
C ILE A 111 -18.32 9.69 -2.91
N ARG A 112 -17.29 10.31 -3.50
CA ARG A 112 -17.16 10.45 -4.96
C ARG A 112 -16.61 9.17 -5.58
N GLY A 113 -16.99 8.88 -6.83
CA GLY A 113 -16.48 7.72 -7.58
C GLY A 113 -17.36 6.47 -7.48
N GLY A 114 -16.93 5.39 -8.14
CA GLY A 114 -17.70 4.15 -8.28
C GLY A 114 -17.08 2.92 -7.65
N GLY A 115 -15.98 3.07 -6.90
CA GLY A 115 -15.26 1.96 -6.30
C GLY A 115 -15.89 1.43 -5.01
N GLU A 116 -15.35 0.32 -4.51
CA GLU A 116 -15.79 -0.38 -3.31
C GLU A 116 -15.09 0.13 -2.04
N CYS A 117 -13.91 0.75 -2.17
CA CYS A 117 -13.07 1.15 -1.06
C CYS A 117 -12.85 2.66 -1.07
N ALA A 118 -12.98 3.32 0.09
CA ALA A 118 -12.85 4.77 0.18
C ALA A 118 -11.43 5.21 0.53
N PHE A 119 -11.01 6.31 -0.08
CA PHE A 119 -9.75 6.99 0.19
C PHE A 119 -9.95 8.49 0.36
N LEU A 120 -9.00 9.12 1.03
CA LEU A 120 -8.95 10.54 1.30
C LEU A 120 -7.92 11.22 0.40
N ASN A 121 -8.35 12.29 -0.28
CA ASN A 121 -7.50 13.22 -1.03
C ASN A 121 -7.75 14.68 -0.59
N ASP A 122 -7.16 15.65 -1.27
CA ASP A 122 -7.26 17.07 -0.90
C ASP A 122 -8.70 17.61 -1.05
N ASN A 123 -9.49 17.00 -1.94
CA ASN A 123 -10.87 17.40 -2.21
C ASN A 123 -11.86 16.76 -1.22
N GLY A 124 -11.53 15.61 -0.63
CA GLY A 124 -12.39 14.92 0.32
C GLY A 124 -12.33 13.41 0.15
N VAL A 125 -13.46 12.75 0.40
CA VAL A 125 -13.59 11.30 0.34
C VAL A 125 -14.01 10.84 -1.06
N ASN A 126 -13.18 10.00 -1.65
CA ASN A 126 -13.39 9.38 -2.95
C ASN A 126 -13.36 7.85 -2.81
N SER A 127 -13.71 7.12 -3.86
CA SER A 127 -13.71 5.66 -3.90
C SER A 127 -12.95 5.13 -5.12
N ASP A 128 -12.32 3.98 -4.94
CA ASP A 128 -11.61 3.26 -5.99
C ASP A 128 -11.70 1.75 -5.76
N ARG A 129 -11.25 0.97 -6.74
CA ARG A 129 -11.33 -0.48 -6.73
C ARG A 129 -10.40 -1.07 -5.69
N ILE A 130 -10.82 -2.19 -5.08
CA ILE A 130 -10.10 -2.85 -3.99
C ILE A 130 -8.64 -3.20 -4.31
N TYR A 131 -8.30 -3.51 -5.57
CA TYR A 131 -6.95 -3.93 -5.97
C TYR A 131 -5.95 -2.79 -6.15
N ILE A 132 -6.40 -1.53 -6.06
CA ILE A 132 -5.51 -0.38 -6.19
C ILE A 132 -4.61 -0.26 -4.96
N ASN A 133 -3.33 0.04 -5.16
CA ASN A 133 -2.40 0.26 -4.06
C ASN A 133 -2.33 1.76 -3.71
N ARG A 134 -2.50 2.10 -2.43
CA ARG A 134 -2.38 3.46 -1.90
C ARG A 134 -1.71 3.43 -0.53
N LYS A 135 -1.30 4.60 -0.04
CA LYS A 135 -0.96 4.73 1.38
C LYS A 135 -2.24 4.58 2.21
N TRP A 136 -2.11 4.47 3.52
CA TRP A 136 -3.26 4.32 4.41
C TRP A 136 -3.06 5.06 5.72
N ILE A 137 -4.15 5.38 6.41
CA ILE A 137 -4.13 5.99 7.74
C ILE A 137 -4.79 5.00 8.70
N CYS A 138 -4.12 4.68 9.81
CA CYS A 138 -4.71 3.93 10.91
C CYS A 138 -5.22 4.90 11.99
N SER A 139 -6.35 4.59 12.61
CA SER A 139 -6.85 5.23 13.82
C SER A 139 -7.04 4.19 14.91
N LYS A 140 -6.63 4.53 16.13
CA LYS A 140 -6.92 3.75 17.34
C LYS A 140 -7.79 4.60 18.27
N PRO A 141 -8.91 4.07 18.79
CA PRO A 141 -9.69 4.77 19.80
C PRO A 141 -8.79 5.10 21.00
N ASN A 142 -8.84 6.35 21.47
CA ASN A 142 -8.07 6.73 22.62
C ASN A 142 -8.70 6.11 23.89
N SER A 143 -7.96 5.27 24.60
CA SER A 143 -8.42 4.63 25.84
C SER A 143 -8.84 5.62 26.92
N TYR A 144 -8.31 6.86 26.87
CA TYR A 144 -8.67 7.91 27.82
C TYR A 144 -10.08 8.50 27.60
N VAL A 145 -10.71 8.29 26.43
CA VAL A 145 -12.08 8.78 26.17
C VAL A 145 -13.10 7.98 26.97
N TYR A 146 -12.90 6.66 27.12
CA TYR A 146 -13.77 5.80 27.95
C TYR A 146 -13.65 6.10 29.45
N SER A 147 -12.51 6.63 29.92
CA SER A 147 -12.36 7.07 31.31
C SER A 147 -13.07 8.40 31.62
N CYS A 148 -13.39 9.22 30.62
CA CYS A 148 -14.14 10.46 30.82
C CYS A 148 -15.66 10.25 30.86
N GLN A 149 -16.17 9.12 30.34
CA GLN A 149 -17.60 8.78 30.35
C GLN A 149 -18.06 8.08 31.65
N LEU A 150 -17.14 7.82 32.58
CA LEU A 150 -17.41 7.14 33.85
C LEU A 150 -17.46 8.07 35.07
N CYS A 151 -17.44 9.39 34.90
CA CYS A 151 -17.70 10.32 36.00
C CYS A 151 -19.23 10.42 36.24
N PRO A 152 -19.77 9.88 37.34
CA PRO A 152 -21.16 10.15 37.71
C PRO A 152 -21.26 11.59 38.22
N HIS A 153 -22.29 12.30 37.78
CA HIS A 153 -22.73 13.55 38.40
C HIS A 153 -23.28 13.31 39.81
#